data_AF-A0A2K9J5M8-F1
#
_entry.id   AF-A0A2K9J5M8-F1
#
_cell.length_a   1.000
_cell.length_b   1.000
_cell.length_c   1.000
_cell.angle_alpha   90.00
_cell.angle_beta   90.00
_cell.angle_gamma   90.00
#
_symmetry.space_group_name_H-M   'P 1'
#
loop_
_entity.id
_entity.type
_entity.pdbx_description
1 polymer ?
#
loop_
_entity_poly.entity_id
_entity_poly.type
_entity_poly.pdbx_seq_one_letter_code
_entity_poly.pdbx_strand_id
1 'polypeptide(L)'
;MNKKIIGSIFILISTILYCTRYISAAISGANAKSWSKEEFIAHLSYVPSSLMILSIIAMIIGLIYFITGLIDLKKQYNATNKNVES
;
A
#
# COMPACT_ATOMS: atom_id res chain seq x y z
N MET A 1 8.43 -14.91 -13.48
CA MET A 1 7.62 -14.73 -12.25
C MET A 1 6.39 -13.90 -12.55
N ASN A 2 5.23 -14.25 -11.99
CA ASN A 2 3.98 -13.54 -12.24
C ASN A 2 4.07 -12.08 -11.76
N LYS A 3 4.21 -11.14 -12.69
CA LYS A 3 4.30 -9.68 -12.42
C LYS A 3 3.12 -9.15 -11.60
N LYS A 4 2.01 -9.87 -11.57
CA LYS A 4 0.85 -9.59 -10.71
C LYS A 4 1.10 -9.88 -9.24
N ILE A 5 1.79 -10.99 -8.96
CA ILE A 5 2.09 -11.41 -7.59
C ILE A 5 3.08 -10.43 -6.96
N ILE A 6 4.10 -10.01 -7.73
CA ILE A 6 5.07 -9.02 -7.24
C ILE A 6 4.40 -7.65 -6.98
N GLY A 7 3.50 -7.19 -7.87
CA GLY A 7 2.75 -5.94 -7.68
C GLY A 7 1.81 -6.00 -6.48
N SER A 8 1.09 -7.12 -6.28
CA SER A 8 0.17 -7.29 -5.17
C SER A 8 0.89 -7.35 -3.81
N ILE A 9 2.04 -8.03 -3.74
CA ILE A 9 2.90 -8.06 -2.53
C ILE A 9 3.42 -6.66 -2.21
N PHE A 10 3.80 -5.88 -3.22
CA PHE A 10 4.28 -4.50 -3.02
C PHE A 10 3.20 -3.57 -2.46
N ILE A 11 1.96 -3.70 -2.95
CA ILE A 11 0.80 -2.99 -2.40
C ILE A 11 0.51 -3.44 -0.96
N LEU A 12 0.55 -4.74 -0.68
CA LEU A 12 0.35 -5.29 0.67
C LEU A 12 1.37 -4.70 1.66
N ILE A 13 2.65 -4.68 1.30
CA ILE A 13 3.73 -4.12 2.13
C ILE A 13 3.52 -2.62 2.37
N SER A 14 3.11 -1.86 1.34
CA SER A 14 2.81 -0.44 1.48
C SER A 14 1.65 -0.18 2.44
N THR A 15 0.56 -0.93 2.33
CA THR A 15 -0.59 -0.87 3.25
C THR A 15 -0.18 -1.21 4.69
N ILE A 16 0.63 -2.25 4.88
CA ILE A 16 1.13 -2.63 6.22
C ILE A 16 1.99 -1.51 6.81
N LEU A 17 2.86 -0.87 6.02
CA LEU A 17 3.67 0.27 6.47
C LEU A 17 2.80 1.47 6.86
N TYR A 18 1.74 1.75 6.10
CA TYR A 18 0.78 2.81 6.41
C TYR A 18 0.02 2.52 7.71
N CYS A 19 -0.53 1.30 7.85
CA CYS A 19 -1.24 0.88 9.06
C CYS A 19 -0.34 0.91 10.29
N THR A 20 0.92 0.48 10.17
CA THR A 20 1.90 0.50 11.26
C THR A 20 2.08 1.89 11.87
N ARG A 21 2.03 2.97 11.08
CA ARG A 21 2.07 4.36 11.60
C ARG A 21 0.90 4.65 12.53
N TYR A 22 -0.33 4.33 12.10
CA TYR A 22 -1.53 4.59 12.90
C TYR A 22 -1.57 3.68 14.13
N ILE A 23 -1.16 2.43 14.00
CA ILE A 23 -1.06 1.49 15.12
C ILE A 23 0.00 1.97 16.12
N SER A 24 1.16 2.45 15.66
CA SER A 24 2.20 3.00 16.54
C SER A 24 1.74 4.25 17.29
N ALA A 25 1.04 5.18 16.61
CA ALA A 25 0.44 6.34 17.27
C ALA A 25 -0.64 5.93 18.28
N ALA A 26 -1.47 4.94 17.95
CA ALA A 26 -2.50 4.42 18.84
C ALA A 26 -1.89 3.73 20.08
N ILE A 27 -0.84 2.92 19.91
CA ILE A 27 -0.12 2.28 21.02
C ILE A 27 0.58 3.34 21.89
N SER A 28 1.17 4.37 21.27
CA SER A 28 1.79 5.48 22.01
C SER A 28 0.77 6.28 22.83
N GLY A 29 -0.44 6.44 22.31
CA GLY A 29 -1.55 7.09 23.01
C GLY A 29 -2.33 6.18 23.97
N ALA A 30 -2.10 4.85 23.93
CA ALA A 30 -2.88 3.88 24.73
C ALA A 30 -2.68 4.06 26.25
N ASN A 31 -1.53 4.61 26.66
CA ASN A 31 -1.22 4.91 28.06
C ASN A 31 -1.51 6.38 28.45
N ALA A 32 -2.08 7.18 27.53
CA ALA A 32 -2.43 8.57 27.79
C ALA A 32 -3.69 8.67 28.66
N LYS A 33 -3.72 9.66 29.54
CA LYS A 33 -4.86 9.90 30.46
C LYS A 33 -6.12 10.40 29.73
N SER A 34 -5.98 10.89 28.49
CA SER A 34 -7.08 11.40 27.67
C SER A 34 -6.94 10.97 26.22
N TRP A 35 -8.04 10.55 25.59
CA TRP A 35 -8.08 10.09 24.19
C TRP A 35 -8.63 11.21 23.29
N SER A 36 -8.11 12.43 23.49
CA SER A 36 -8.52 13.61 22.73
C SER A 36 -7.88 13.63 21.34
N LYS A 37 -8.54 14.29 20.39
CA LYS A 37 -8.09 14.39 18.99
C LYS A 37 -6.74 15.11 18.91
N GLU A 38 -6.56 16.10 19.77
CA GLU A 38 -5.35 16.91 19.89
C GLU A 38 -4.15 16.09 20.36
N GLU A 39 -4.31 15.19 21.34
CA GLU A 39 -3.22 14.32 21.79
C GLU A 39 -2.86 13.27 20.75
N PHE A 40 -3.85 12.70 20.05
CA PHE A 40 -3.56 11.78 18.95
C PHE A 40 -2.77 12.47 17.82
N ILE A 41 -3.10 13.72 17.48
CA ILE A 41 -2.37 14.52 16.48
C ILE A 41 -0.95 14.83 16.97
N ALA A 42 -0.76 15.12 18.26
CA ALA A 42 0.56 15.34 18.85
C ALA A 42 1.43 14.07 18.76
N HIS A 43 0.88 12.90 19.08
CA HIS A 43 1.55 11.61 18.90
C HIS A 43 1.82 11.30 17.42
N LEU A 44 0.90 11.64 16.51
CA LEU A 44 1.08 11.49 15.07
C LEU A 44 2.20 12.39 14.53
N SER A 45 2.43 13.54 15.16
CA SER A 45 3.49 14.50 14.82
C SER A 45 4.87 14.04 15.30
N TYR A 46 4.93 13.23 16.35
CA TYR A 46 6.15 12.53 16.78
C TYR A 46 6.54 11.40 15.82
N VAL A 47 5.58 10.82 15.09
CA VAL A 47 5.89 9.82 14.06
C VAL A 47 6.43 10.53 12.81
N PRO A 48 7.70 10.28 12.43
CA PRO A 48 8.35 11.03 11.36
C PRO A 48 7.53 11.01 10.06
N SER A 49 7.24 12.20 9.52
CA SER A 49 6.48 12.40 8.28
C SER A 49 7.16 11.78 7.05
N SER A 50 8.47 11.52 7.13
CA SER A 50 9.24 10.81 6.10
C SER A 50 8.73 9.38 5.87
N LEU A 51 8.23 8.68 6.89
CA LEU A 51 7.61 7.36 6.71
C LEU A 51 6.28 7.45 5.95
N MET A 52 5.52 8.53 6.12
CA MET A 52 4.27 8.73 5.38
C MET A 52 4.54 8.97 3.90
N ILE A 53 5.49 9.86 3.58
CA ILE A 53 5.89 10.17 2.21
C ILE A 53 6.42 8.91 1.51
N LEU A 54 7.29 8.15 2.18
CA LEU A 54 7.85 6.91 1.63
C LEU A 54 6.78 5.83 1.42
N SER A 55 5.82 5.71 2.33
CA SER A 55 4.70 4.77 2.21
C SER A 55 3.79 5.12 1.03
N ILE A 56 3.48 6.41 0.84
CA ILE A 56 2.69 6.91 -0.31
C ILE A 56 3.43 6.66 -1.64
N ILE A 57 4.73 6.96 -1.69
CA ILE A 57 5.54 6.72 -2.89
C ILE A 57 5.58 5.21 -3.21
N ALA A 58 5.79 4.37 -2.20
CA ALA A 58 5.75 2.91 -2.37
C ALA A 58 4.36 2.41 -2.82
N MET A 59 3.28 3.08 -2.36
CA MET A 59 1.91 2.77 -2.78
C MET A 59 1.70 3.09 -4.26
N ILE A 60 2.14 4.26 -4.71
CA ILE A 60 2.04 4.68 -6.12
C ILE A 60 2.83 3.72 -7.01
N ILE A 61 4.05 3.38 -6.63
CA ILE A 61 4.90 2.44 -7.38
C ILE A 61 4.25 1.04 -7.43
N GLY A 62 3.72 0.56 -6.30
CA GLY A 62 3.00 -0.72 -6.23
C GLY A 62 1.77 -0.76 -7.16
N LEU A 63 1.01 0.34 -7.19
CA LEU A 63 -0.18 0.46 -8.04
C LEU A 63 0.18 0.45 -9.54
N ILE A 64 1.21 1.19 -9.94
CA ILE A 64 1.72 1.19 -11.32
C ILE A 64 2.12 -0.23 -11.75
N TYR A 65 2.90 -0.92 -10.92
CA TYR A 65 3.32 -2.31 -11.20
C TYR A 65 2.13 -3.27 -11.29
N PHE A 66 1.13 -3.12 -10.42
CA PHE A 66 -0.06 -3.97 -10.43
C PHE A 66 -0.90 -3.78 -11.70
N ILE A 67 -1.18 -2.53 -12.08
CA ILE A 67 -1.93 -2.20 -13.30
C ILE A 67 -1.20 -2.74 -14.54
N THR A 68 0.12 -2.56 -14.61
CA THR A 68 0.93 -3.04 -15.74
C THR A 68 0.87 -4.58 -15.85
N GLY A 69 0.95 -5.29 -14.73
CA GLY A 69 0.77 -6.75 -14.68
C GLY A 69 -0.63 -7.23 -15.08
N LEU A 70 -1.66 -6.42 -14.84
CA LEU A 70 -3.05 -6.72 -15.21
C LEU A 70 -3.29 -6.52 -16.71
N ILE A 71 -2.70 -5.47 -17.29
CA ILE A 71 -2.74 -5.20 -18.74
C ILE A 71 -2.02 -6.31 -19.51
N ASP A 72 -0.83 -6.71 -19.07
CA ASP A 72 -0.06 -7.81 -19.67
C ASP A 72 -0.88 -9.11 -19.70
N LEU A 73 -1.64 -9.41 -18.64
CA LEU A 73 -2.53 -10.57 -18.62
C LEU A 73 -3.67 -10.45 -19.60
N LYS A 74 -4.35 -9.30 -19.62
CA LYS A 74 -5.48 -9.08 -20.53
C LYS A 74 -5.01 -9.25 -21.98
N LYS A 75 -3.81 -8.77 -22.30
CA LYS A 75 -3.17 -8.95 -23.60
C LYS A 75 -2.92 -10.41 -23.93
N GLN A 76 -2.39 -11.20 -23.00
CA GLN A 76 -2.18 -12.65 -23.17
C GLN A 76 -3.50 -13.40 -23.36
N TYR A 77 -4.52 -13.10 -22.55
CA TYR A 77 -5.84 -13.72 -22.66
C TYR A 77 -6.49 -13.45 -24.03
N ASN A 78 -6.45 -12.21 -24.49
CA ASN A 78 -6.98 -11.83 -25.80
C ASN A 78 -6.20 -12.48 -26.96
N ALA A 79 -4.87 -12.62 -26.82
CA ALA A 79 -4.05 -13.31 -27.81
C ALA A 79 -4.40 -14.81 -27.88
N THR A 80 -4.60 -15.47 -26.75
CA THR A 80 -5.01 -16.88 -26.72
C THR A 80 -6.40 -17.09 -27.33
N ASN A 81 -7.39 -16.26 -26.99
CA ASN A 81 -8.74 -16.39 -27.55
C ASN A 81 -8.78 -16.19 -29.08
N LYS A 82 -8.00 -15.23 -29.60
CA LYS A 82 -7.93 -14.98 -31.04
C LYS A 82 -7.36 -16.15 -31.84
N ASN A 83 -6.47 -16.95 -31.25
CA ASN A 83 -5.90 -18.15 -31.88
C ASN A 83 -6.82 -19.39 -31.79
N VAL A 84 -7.89 -19.33 -30.98
CA VAL A 84 -8.87 -20.43 -30.83
C VAL A 84 -10.04 -20.24 -31.80
N GLU A 85 -10.32 -19.01 -32.21
CA GLU A 85 -11.37 -18.66 -33.17
C GLU A 85 -10.91 -18.64 -34.65
N SER A 86 -9.62 -18.82 -34.93
CA SER A 86 -9.06 -18.90 -36.31
C SER A 86 -8.68 -20.31 -36.69
#